data_AF-A0A2V6WBM1-F1
#
_entry.id   AF-A0A2V6WBM1-F1
#
_cell.length_a   1.000
_cell.length_b   1.000
_cell.length_c   1.000
_cell.angle_alpha   90.00
_cell.angle_beta   90.00
_cell.angle_gamma   90.00
#
_symmetry.space_group_name_H-M   'P 1'
#
loop_
_entity.id
_entity.type
_entity.pdbx_description
1 polymer ?
#
loop_
_entity_poly.entity_id
_entity_poly.type
_entity_poly.pdbx_seq_one_letter_code
_entity_poly.pdbx_strand_id
1 'polypeptide(L)'
;MLTFLSVPAWSRIKMHVPDSDVQIRVTAKQFNWEVTYPGPDGLFDTADDRTFDNEIHFDAVPGHDIPQWFEVTKPGKYEVPCAELCGFGHSGMRGWAYAHTPEDYAKWLAENVGAPAAAAGRPAVGTKAPGKGKK
;
A
#
# COMPACT_ATOMS: atom_id res chain seq x y z
N MET A 1 20.63 25.41 16.53
CA MET A 1 21.25 25.24 15.20
C MET A 1 20.78 23.96 14.50
N LEU A 2 20.78 22.80 15.18
CA LEU A 2 20.25 21.54 14.62
C LEU A 2 18.78 21.60 14.16
N THR A 3 17.93 22.32 14.87
CA THR A 3 16.51 22.52 14.52
C THR A 3 16.29 23.21 13.18
N PHE A 4 17.14 24.17 12.79
CA PHE A 4 16.99 24.87 11.51
C PHE A 4 17.43 24.02 10.30
N LEU A 5 18.31 23.04 10.52
CA LEU A 5 18.74 22.10 9.49
C LEU A 5 17.78 20.89 9.38
N SER A 6 17.17 20.48 10.50
CA SER A 6 16.30 19.30 10.54
C SER A 6 14.88 19.57 10.06
N VAL A 7 14.30 20.73 10.38
CA VAL A 7 12.89 21.04 10.07
C VAL A 7 12.61 21.05 8.55
N PRO A 8 13.41 21.70 7.69
CA PRO A 8 13.15 21.69 6.24
C PRO A 8 13.24 20.29 5.62
N ALA A 9 14.25 19.51 6.00
CA ALA A 9 14.44 18.14 5.52
C ALA A 9 13.31 17.21 5.99
N TRP A 10 12.93 17.30 7.27
CA TRP A 10 11.82 16.54 7.84
C TRP A 10 10.50 16.92 7.16
N SER A 11 10.24 18.20 6.92
CA SER A 11 9.04 18.66 6.21
C SER A 11 8.97 18.10 4.79
N ARG A 12 10.09 18.11 4.05
CA ARG A 12 10.12 17.56 2.67
C ARG A 12 9.82 16.06 2.62
N ILE A 13 10.28 15.32 3.63
CA ILE A 13 10.18 13.84 3.66
C ILE A 13 8.86 13.36 4.27
N LYS A 14 8.36 14.04 5.32
CA LYS A 14 7.24 13.56 6.14
C LYS A 14 5.93 14.30 5.94
N MET A 15 5.95 15.52 5.40
CA MET A 15 4.72 16.33 5.24
C MET A 15 4.16 16.33 3.82
N HIS A 16 4.97 15.95 2.81
CA HIS A 16 4.53 15.89 1.43
C HIS A 16 4.40 14.43 0.99
N VAL A 17 3.17 14.02 0.69
CA VAL A 17 2.85 12.77 -0.01
C VAL A 17 2.42 13.19 -1.41
N PRO A 18 3.10 12.73 -2.48
CA PRO A 18 2.71 13.07 -3.84
C PRO A 18 1.36 12.44 -4.19
N ASP A 19 0.70 12.98 -5.21
CA ASP A 19 -0.46 12.31 -5.81
C ASP A 19 0.00 10.95 -6.36
N SER A 20 -0.72 9.90 -6.00
CA SER A 20 -0.36 8.51 -6.31
C SER A 20 -1.06 8.03 -7.57
N ASP A 21 -0.31 7.48 -8.52
CA ASP A 21 -0.87 6.91 -9.74
C ASP A 21 -1.65 5.61 -9.48
N VAL A 22 -1.22 4.86 -8.45
CA VAL A 22 -1.80 3.58 -8.04
C VAL A 22 -1.93 3.58 -6.52
N GLN A 23 -3.10 3.16 -6.03
CA GLN A 23 -3.32 2.89 -4.61
C GLN A 23 -3.66 1.40 -4.43
N ILE A 24 -2.95 0.78 -3.49
CA ILE A 24 -3.13 -0.62 -3.10
C ILE A 24 -3.14 -0.70 -1.59
N ARG A 25 -3.88 -1.67 -1.06
CA ARG A 25 -3.88 -1.98 0.36
C ARG A 25 -3.01 -3.20 0.61
N VAL A 26 -2.17 -3.15 1.63
CA VAL A 26 -1.30 -4.26 2.01
C VAL A 26 -1.64 -4.68 3.43
N THR A 27 -2.03 -5.94 3.59
CA THR A 27 -2.37 -6.55 4.88
C THR A 27 -1.36 -7.64 5.19
N ALA A 28 -0.62 -7.52 6.30
CA ALA A 28 0.25 -8.59 6.75
C ALA A 28 -0.53 -9.63 7.57
N LYS A 29 -0.30 -10.91 7.27
CA LYS A 29 -0.78 -12.09 8.01
C LYS A 29 0.43 -12.94 8.41
N GLN A 30 0.29 -13.81 9.41
CA GLN A 30 1.30 -14.84 9.67
C GLN A 30 1.10 -16.00 8.69
N PHE A 31 2.00 -16.34 7.77
CA PHE A 31 3.24 -15.68 7.33
C PHE A 31 3.10 -15.29 5.85
N ASN A 32 2.18 -14.38 5.57
CA ASN A 32 1.72 -14.04 4.22
C ASN A 32 1.50 -12.53 4.11
N TRP A 33 1.86 -11.95 2.98
CA TRP A 33 1.44 -10.58 2.63
C TRP A 33 0.21 -10.65 1.75
N GLU A 34 -0.77 -9.80 1.97
CA GLU A 34 -1.99 -9.78 1.17
C GLU A 34 -2.14 -8.39 0.54
N VAL A 35 -2.19 -8.30 -0.79
CA VAL A 35 -2.25 -7.04 -1.54
C VAL A 35 -3.57 -6.95 -2.25
N THR A 36 -4.37 -5.96 -1.89
CA THR A 36 -5.67 -5.71 -2.50
C THR A 36 -5.58 -4.50 -3.43
N TYR A 37 -5.95 -4.73 -4.69
CA TYR A 37 -6.25 -3.68 -5.64
C TYR A 37 -7.73 -3.31 -5.54
N PRO A 38 -8.07 -2.01 -5.50
CA PRO A 38 -9.46 -1.59 -5.52
C PRO A 38 -10.09 -1.97 -6.86
N GLY A 39 -11.36 -2.35 -6.80
CA GLY A 39 -12.14 -2.63 -8.00
C GLY A 39 -12.42 -1.37 -8.86
N PRO A 40 -13.16 -1.51 -9.97
CA PRO A 40 -13.52 -0.39 -10.84
C PRO A 40 -14.29 0.75 -10.15
N ASP A 41 -14.87 0.52 -8.98
CA ASP A 41 -15.55 1.54 -8.18
C ASP A 41 -14.59 2.41 -7.34
N GLY A 42 -13.32 1.99 -7.21
CA GLY A 42 -12.28 2.69 -6.45
C GLY A 42 -12.47 2.63 -4.94
N LEU A 43 -13.44 1.85 -4.48
CA LEU A 43 -13.65 1.54 -3.09
C LEU A 43 -12.90 0.26 -2.77
N PHE A 44 -12.59 0.08 -1.50
CA PHE A 44 -12.05 -1.17 -0.99
C PHE A 44 -13.12 -1.86 -0.14
N ASP A 45 -12.91 -3.14 0.12
CA ASP A 45 -13.80 -4.06 0.81
C ASP A 45 -15.12 -4.33 0.05
N THR A 46 -15.04 -4.28 -1.28
CA THR A 46 -16.15 -4.54 -2.20
C THR A 46 -15.97 -5.88 -2.91
N ALA A 47 -17.04 -6.38 -3.54
CA ALA A 47 -17.03 -7.72 -4.15
C ALA A 47 -16.12 -7.82 -5.40
N ASP A 48 -15.70 -6.69 -5.94
CA ASP A 48 -14.83 -6.51 -7.09
C ASP A 48 -13.34 -6.36 -6.74
N ASP A 49 -12.99 -6.31 -5.45
CA ASP A 49 -11.61 -6.27 -4.99
C ASP A 49 -10.82 -7.52 -5.41
N ARG A 50 -9.56 -7.28 -5.82
CA ARG A 50 -8.64 -8.35 -6.23
C ARG A 50 -7.47 -8.41 -5.28
N THR A 51 -7.26 -9.58 -4.72
CA THR A 51 -6.28 -9.81 -3.67
C THR A 51 -5.21 -10.78 -4.13
N PHE A 52 -3.94 -10.38 -4.00
CA PHE A 52 -2.76 -11.17 -4.33
C PHE A 52 -1.97 -11.51 -3.06
N ASP A 53 -1.39 -12.70 -3.02
CA ASP A 53 -0.58 -13.16 -1.90
C ASP A 53 0.92 -12.94 -2.14
N ASN A 54 1.64 -12.59 -1.08
CA ASN A 54 3.08 -12.39 -0.99
C ASN A 54 3.63 -11.29 -1.90
N GLU A 55 3.08 -10.09 -1.75
CA GLU A 55 3.62 -8.87 -2.35
C GLU A 55 3.69 -7.76 -1.27
N ILE A 56 4.80 -6.98 -1.24
CA ILE A 56 4.98 -5.69 -0.53
C ILE A 56 5.42 -5.65 0.97
N HIS A 57 6.21 -4.60 1.32
CA HIS A 57 7.03 -4.43 2.53
C HIS A 57 6.72 -3.11 3.23
N PHE A 58 5.98 -3.14 4.34
CA PHE A 58 5.85 -2.02 5.27
C PHE A 58 5.56 -2.54 6.68
N ASP A 59 5.82 -1.73 7.69
CA ASP A 59 5.39 -2.04 9.06
C ASP A 59 3.86 -2.10 9.08
N ALA A 60 3.34 -3.31 9.27
CA ALA A 60 1.91 -3.57 9.36
C ALA A 60 1.54 -3.82 10.82
N VAL A 61 1.05 -2.79 11.51
CA VAL A 61 0.62 -2.88 12.90
C VAL A 61 -0.87 -3.25 12.93
N PRO A 62 -1.27 -4.34 13.62
CA PRO A 62 -2.67 -4.72 13.71
C PRO A 62 -3.56 -3.57 14.20
N GLY A 63 -4.60 -3.25 13.42
CA GLY A 63 -5.57 -2.19 13.75
C GLY A 63 -5.18 -0.77 13.33
N HIS A 64 -4.08 -0.58 12.59
CA HIS A 64 -3.64 0.71 12.10
C HIS A 64 -3.48 0.74 10.57
N ASP A 65 -4.13 1.71 9.93
CA ASP A 65 -3.85 2.05 8.52
C ASP A 65 -2.65 2.99 8.46
N ILE A 66 -1.53 2.48 7.94
CA ILE A 66 -0.27 3.23 7.84
C ILE A 66 -0.04 3.60 6.37
N PRO A 67 -0.30 4.85 5.95
CA PRO A 67 -0.06 5.26 4.58
C PRO A 67 1.44 5.31 4.29
N GLN A 68 1.83 4.69 3.18
CA GLN A 68 3.19 4.66 2.69
C GLN A 68 3.18 4.97 1.19
N TRP A 69 4.25 5.60 0.71
CA TRP A 69 4.42 5.91 -0.70
C TRP A 69 5.87 5.68 -1.10
N PHE A 70 6.08 5.24 -2.33
CA PHE A 70 7.38 5.09 -2.94
C PHE A 70 7.25 5.24 -4.45
N GLU A 71 8.34 5.64 -5.08
CA GLU A 71 8.45 5.69 -6.54
C GLU A 71 9.50 4.65 -6.96
N VAL A 72 9.11 3.74 -7.84
CA VAL A 72 10.06 2.77 -8.39
C VAL A 72 10.71 3.35 -9.64
N THR A 73 11.99 3.68 -9.53
CA THR A 73 12.74 4.34 -10.62
C THR A 73 13.26 3.37 -11.69
N LYS A 74 13.20 2.06 -11.46
CA LYS A 74 13.73 1.04 -12.36
C LYS A 74 12.79 -0.18 -12.42
N PRO A 75 12.39 -0.65 -13.60
CA PRO A 75 11.66 -1.91 -13.73
C PRO A 75 12.49 -3.09 -13.20
N GLY A 76 11.83 -4.07 -12.60
CA GLY A 76 12.50 -5.24 -12.04
C GLY A 76 11.66 -6.00 -11.02
N LYS A 77 12.24 -7.11 -10.54
CA LYS A 77 11.70 -7.92 -9.46
C LYS A 77 12.45 -7.60 -8.17
N TYR A 78 11.73 -7.11 -7.18
CA TYR A 78 12.26 -6.73 -5.89
C TYR A 78 11.78 -7.69 -4.82
N GLU A 79 12.73 -8.20 -4.04
CA GLU A 79 12.41 -9.01 -2.87
C GLU A 79 11.95 -8.14 -1.71
N VAL A 80 10.97 -8.65 -0.99
CA VAL A 80 10.31 -7.98 0.11
C VAL A 80 10.30 -8.91 1.33
N PRO A 81 11.36 -8.94 2.16
CA PRO A 81 11.39 -9.78 3.35
C PRO A 81 10.52 -9.19 4.47
N CYS A 82 10.10 -9.99 5.45
CA CYS A 82 9.58 -9.46 6.70
C CYS A 82 10.72 -8.83 7.53
N ALA A 83 10.60 -7.56 7.95
CA ALA A 83 11.61 -6.87 8.78
C ALA A 83 11.28 -6.84 10.28
N GLU A 84 10.12 -7.34 10.68
CA GLU A 84 9.68 -7.37 12.08
C GLU A 84 9.47 -8.81 12.54
N LEU A 85 9.98 -9.17 13.72
CA LEU A 85 9.92 -10.54 14.22
C LEU A 85 8.45 -10.94 14.47
N CYS A 86 7.88 -11.70 13.54
CA CYS A 86 6.46 -12.03 13.50
C CYS A 86 6.13 -13.48 13.92
N GLY A 87 7.12 -14.25 14.39
CA GLY A 87 6.95 -15.62 14.85
C GLY A 87 7.89 -16.63 14.17
N PHE A 88 7.59 -17.92 14.30
CA PHE A 88 8.48 -19.01 13.86
C PHE A 88 8.82 -18.99 12.35
N GLY A 89 7.88 -18.57 11.50
CA GLY A 89 8.06 -18.46 10.05
C GLY A 89 8.65 -17.13 9.56
N HIS A 90 9.15 -16.27 10.46
CA HIS A 90 9.61 -14.92 10.13
C HIS A 90 10.59 -14.87 8.96
N SER A 91 11.61 -15.73 8.94
CA SER A 91 12.62 -15.76 7.86
C SER A 91 12.09 -16.29 6.52
N GLY A 92 10.96 -17.00 6.53
CA GLY A 92 10.31 -17.53 5.33
C GLY A 92 9.27 -16.58 4.74
N MET A 93 8.84 -15.55 5.48
CA MET A 93 7.84 -14.59 5.06
C MET A 93 8.46 -13.59 4.07
N ARG A 94 8.33 -13.90 2.78
CA ARG A 94 8.88 -13.12 1.66
C ARG A 94 7.75 -12.77 0.70
N GLY A 95 7.64 -11.49 0.41
CA GLY A 95 6.88 -10.98 -0.71
C GLY A 95 7.75 -10.66 -1.92
N TRP A 96 7.12 -10.33 -3.04
CA TRP A 96 7.73 -9.83 -4.25
C TRP A 96 7.04 -8.56 -4.71
N ALA A 97 7.80 -7.58 -5.17
CA ALA A 97 7.25 -6.43 -5.88
C ALA A 97 7.77 -6.47 -7.32
N TYR A 98 6.85 -6.47 -8.29
CA TYR A 98 7.15 -6.45 -9.71
C TYR A 98 6.91 -5.03 -10.24
N ALA A 99 8.00 -4.34 -10.57
CA ALA A 99 7.95 -3.04 -11.22
C ALA A 99 7.98 -3.23 -12.73
N HIS A 100 6.84 -2.95 -13.37
CA HIS A 100 6.65 -3.04 -14.81
C HIS A 100 6.94 -1.69 -15.48
N THR A 101 7.12 -1.71 -16.80
CA THR A 101 6.97 -0.48 -17.60
C THR A 101 5.49 -0.03 -17.57
N PRO A 102 5.17 1.25 -17.84
CA PRO A 102 3.79 1.72 -17.86
C PRO A 102 2.89 0.90 -18.79
N GLU A 103 3.39 0.50 -19.96
CA GLU A 103 2.65 -0.28 -20.95
C GLU A 103 2.41 -1.72 -20.48
N ASP A 104 3.45 -2.37 -19.94
CA ASP A 104 3.34 -3.73 -19.41
C ASP A 104 2.41 -3.77 -18.19
N TYR A 105 2.45 -2.73 -17.36
CA TYR A 105 1.59 -2.61 -16.20
C TYR A 105 0.12 -2.46 -16.59
N ALA A 106 -0.19 -1.61 -17.57
CA ALA A 106 -1.54 -1.44 -18.07
C ALA A 106 -2.12 -2.76 -18.62
N LYS A 107 -1.29 -3.54 -19.32
CA LYS A 107 -1.66 -4.87 -19.80
C LYS A 107 -1.90 -5.85 -18.64
N TRP A 108 -0.97 -5.91 -17.68
CA TRP A 108 -1.09 -6.78 -16.52
C TRP A 108 -2.35 -6.47 -15.71
N LEU A 109 -2.66 -5.19 -15.50
CA LEU A 109 -3.88 -4.74 -14.82
C LEU A 109 -5.15 -5.23 -15.52
N ALA A 110 -5.23 -5.07 -16.85
CA ALA A 110 -6.38 -5.51 -17.62
C ALA A 110 -6.60 -7.03 -17.54
N GLU A 111 -5.52 -7.81 -17.45
CA GLU A 111 -5.57 -9.28 -17.39
C GLU A 111 -5.87 -9.82 -15.98
N ASN A 112 -5.36 -9.17 -14.93
CA ASN A 112 -5.34 -9.73 -13.57
C ASN A 112 -6.28 -9.03 -12.58
N VAL A 113 -6.57 -7.74 -12.80
CA VAL A 113 -7.37 -6.93 -11.89
C VAL A 113 -8.71 -6.52 -12.50
N GLY A 114 -8.71 -6.09 -13.77
CA GLY A 114 -9.78 -5.29 -14.37
C GLY A 114 -9.39 -3.81 -14.37
N ALA A 115 -10.17 -2.92 -15.01
CA ALA A 115 -9.85 -1.50 -15.02
C ALA A 115 -9.90 -0.93 -13.59
N PRO A 116 -8.77 -0.52 -12.98
CA PRO A 116 -8.83 0.13 -11.68
C PRO A 116 -9.55 1.47 -11.84
N ALA A 117 -10.32 1.88 -10.84
CA ALA A 117 -10.74 3.27 -10.78
C ALA A 117 -9.49 4.15 -10.81
N ALA A 118 -9.44 5.10 -11.75
CA ALA A 118 -8.41 6.12 -11.79
C ALA A 118 -8.24 6.69 -10.39
N ALA A 119 -7.00 6.70 -9.87
CA ALA A 119 -6.66 6.97 -8.49
C ALA A 119 -7.58 8.03 -7.87
N ALA A 120 -8.63 7.59 -7.18
CA ALA A 120 -9.51 8.48 -6.46
C ALA A 120 -8.66 9.04 -5.32
N GLY A 121 -8.36 10.34 -5.40
CA GLY A 121 -7.59 11.04 -4.37
C GLY A 121 -8.05 10.60 -2.99
N ARG A 122 -7.09 10.30 -2.11
CA ARG A 122 -7.29 9.75 -0.76
C ARG A 122 -8.61 10.23 -0.13
N PRO A 123 -9.49 9.35 0.38
CA PRO A 123 -10.27 9.74 1.52
C PRO A 123 -9.26 10.05 2.64
N ALA A 124 -9.31 11.28 3.15
CA ALA A 124 -8.46 11.71 4.23
C ALA A 124 -8.57 10.72 5.41
N VAL A 125 -7.45 10.12 5.82
CA VAL A 125 -7.35 9.43 7.10
C VAL A 125 -7.74 10.45 8.18
N GLY A 126 -8.90 10.23 8.79
CA GLY A 126 -9.43 11.06 9.87
C GLY A 126 -10.83 11.61 9.64
N THR A 127 -11.84 10.76 9.63
CA THR A 127 -13.09 11.04 10.36
C THR A 127 -13.79 9.72 10.63
N LYS A 128 -13.89 9.35 11.91
CA LYS A 128 -14.87 8.35 12.34
C LYS A 128 -16.22 8.72 11.71
N ALA A 129 -16.86 7.76 11.04
CA ALA A 129 -18.28 7.86 10.74
C ALA A 129 -19.02 8.18 12.06
N PRO A 130 -19.95 9.15 12.10
CA PRO A 130 -20.70 9.44 13.30
C PRO A 130 -21.48 8.18 13.70
N GLY A 131 -21.09 7.59 14.83
CA GLY A 131 -21.77 6.43 15.38
C GLY A 131 -23.24 6.75 15.59
N LYS A 132 -24.13 5.95 15.01
CA LYS A 132 -25.55 5.96 15.37
C LYS A 132 -25.64 5.56 16.84
N GLY A 133 -25.90 6.56 17.70
CA GLY A 133 -26.29 6.32 19.08
C GLY A 133 -27.51 5.41 19.10
N LYS A 134 -27.37 4.26 19.75
CA LYS A 134 -28.52 3.43 20.15
C LYS A 134 -29.23 4.17 21.28
N LYS A 135 -30.52 4.45 21.07
CA LYS A 135 -31.46 4.72 22.15
C LYS A 135 -31.72 3.44 22.93
#